data_AF-A0A1Q7R3E5-F1
#
_entry.id   AF-A0A1Q7R3E5-F1
#
_cell.length_a   1.000
_cell.length_b   1.000
_cell.length_c   1.000
_cell.angle_alpha   90.00
_cell.angle_beta   90.00
_cell.angle_gamma   90.00
#
_symmetry.space_group_name_H-M   'P 1'
#
loop_
_entity.id
_entity.type
_entity.pdbx_description
1 polymer ?
#
loop_
_entity_poly.entity_id
_entity_poly.type
_entity_poly.pdbx_seq_one_letter_code
_entity_poly.pdbx_strand_id
1 'polypeptide(L)' 'MPKTYRLNPNKVAAAQRILGTPTATETIEAALDMVVFRQELVDGTRAMRGVELTSPNARDR' A
#
# COMPACT_ATOMS: atom_id res chain seq x y z
N MET A 1 1.40 23.09 9.74
CA MET A 1 1.80 23.95 8.60
C MET A 1 2.10 23.04 7.41
N PRO A 2 1.48 23.24 6.24
CA PRO A 2 1.81 22.49 5.02
C PRO A 2 3.27 22.72 4.63
N LYS A 3 3.94 21.69 4.12
CA LYS A 3 5.31 21.80 3.60
C LYS A 3 5.28 21.87 2.08
N THR A 4 6.08 22.75 1.50
CA THR A 4 6.22 22.89 0.04
C THR A 4 7.40 22.08 -0.45
N TYR A 5 7.13 21.12 -1.34
CA TYR A 5 8.16 20.31 -1.99
C TYR A 5 8.06 20.48 -3.51
N ARG A 6 9.22 20.57 -4.18
CA ARG A 6 9.26 20.50 -5.64
C ARG A 6 9.21 19.04 -6.06
N LEU A 7 8.19 18.68 -6.85
CA LEU A 7 8.00 17.35 -7.38
C LEU A 7 8.08 17.37 -8.90
N ASN A 8 8.51 16.27 -9.50
CA ASN A 8 8.47 16.12 -10.94
C ASN A 8 7.00 15.88 -11.37
N PRO A 9 6.39 16.75 -12.18
CA PRO A 9 4.98 16.64 -12.56
C PRO A 9 4.67 15.35 -13.32
N ASN A 10 5.62 14.82 -14.08
CA ASN A 10 5.43 13.56 -14.82
C ASN A 10 5.32 12.36 -13.88
N LYS A 11 6.04 12.38 -12.75
CA LYS A 11 5.92 11.33 -11.72
C LYS A 11 4.57 11.39 -11.02
N VAL A 12 4.09 12.60 -10.70
CA VAL A 12 2.77 12.80 -10.09
C VAL A 12 1.67 12.34 -11.05
N ALA A 13 1.73 12.72 -12.33
CA ALA A 13 0.75 12.29 -13.33
C ALA A 13 0.76 10.76 -13.56
N ALA A 14 1.94 10.12 -13.48
CA ALA A 14 2.02 8.66 -13.58
C ALA A 14 1.36 7.97 -12.37
N ALA A 15 1.67 8.44 -11.15
CA ALA A 15 1.05 7.92 -9.93
C ALA A 15 -0.47 8.15 -9.95
N GLN A 16 -0.93 9.32 -10.38
CA GLN A 16 -2.35 9.67 -10.45
C GLN A 16 -3.12 8.71 -11.37
N ARG A 17 -2.57 8.36 -12.54
CA ARG A 17 -3.18 7.38 -13.46
C ARG A 17 -3.23 5.98 -12.87
N ILE A 18 -2.22 5.57 -12.10
CA ILE A 18 -2.17 4.25 -11.47
C ILE A 18 -3.17 4.17 -10.31
N LEU A 19 -3.26 5.23 -9.51
CA LEU A 19 -4.08 5.27 -8.29
C LEU A 19 -5.53 5.70 -8.57
N GLY A 20 -5.82 6.30 -9.73
CA GLY A 20 -7.15 6.77 -10.09
C GLY A 20 -7.62 8.00 -9.29
N THR A 21 -6.69 8.74 -8.70
CA THR A 21 -6.98 9.87 -7.80
C THR A 21 -7.33 11.16 -8.57
N PRO A 22 -8.25 11.99 -8.07
CA PRO A 22 -8.71 13.20 -8.74
C PRO A 22 -7.73 14.38 -8.62
N THR A 23 -6.87 14.42 -7.60
CA THR A 23 -5.96 15.56 -7.36
C THR A 23 -4.52 15.11 -7.10
N ALA A 24 -3.57 16.03 -7.34
CA ALA A 24 -2.16 15.81 -7.03
C ALA A 24 -1.92 15.56 -5.53
N THR A 25 -2.61 16.29 -4.65
CA THR A 25 -2.50 16.11 -3.19
C THR A 25 -2.93 14.71 -2.79
N GLU A 26 -4.11 14.28 -3.23
CA GLU A 26 -4.63 12.94 -2.93
C GLU A 26 -3.76 11.84 -3.53
N THR A 27 -3.20 12.07 -4.72
CA THR A 27 -2.21 11.16 -5.32
C THR A 27 -0.98 10.99 -4.43
N ILE A 28 -0.47 12.09 -3.86
CA ILE A 28 0.72 12.06 -3.02
C ILE A 28 0.41 11.36 -1.69
N GLU A 29 -0.70 11.67 -1.05
CA GLU A 29 -1.12 11.02 0.20
C GLU A 29 -1.33 9.52 0.00
N ALA A 30 -2.12 9.12 -0.99
CA ALA A 30 -2.35 7.71 -1.29
C ALA A 30 -1.07 6.96 -1.67
N ALA A 31 -0.15 7.59 -2.41
CA ALA A 31 1.14 6.99 -2.73
C ALA A 31 2.00 6.76 -1.48
N LEU A 32 1.97 7.67 -0.51
CA LEU A 32 2.68 7.50 0.76
C LEU A 32 2.07 6.37 1.60
N ASP A 33 0.74 6.30 1.68
CA ASP A 33 0.03 5.22 2.37
C ASP A 33 0.36 3.86 1.75
N MET A 34 0.42 3.77 0.42
CA MET A 34 0.79 2.54 -0.29
C MET A 34 2.22 2.06 0.04
N VAL A 35 3.17 2.97 0.29
CA VAL A 35 4.53 2.60 0.70
C VAL A 35 4.52 2.00 2.11
N VAL A 36 3.74 2.57 3.03
CA VAL A 36 3.57 2.04 4.38
C VAL A 36 2.90 0.67 4.34
N PHE A 37 1.77 0.56 3.64
CA PHE A 37 1.03 -0.69 3.48
C PHE A 37 1.90 -1.81 2.87
N ARG A 38 2.72 -1.49 1.86
CA ARG A 38 3.67 -2.45 1.29
C ARG A 38 4.62 -3.00 2.36
N GLN A 39 5.11 -2.16 3.27
CA GLN A 39 6.00 -2.59 4.34
C GLN A 39 5.26 -3.49 5.33
N GLU A 40 4.05 -3.12 5.73
CA GLU A 40 3.20 -3.92 6.61
C GLU A 40 2.90 -5.31 6.02
N LEU A 41 2.64 -5.40 4.71
CA LEU A 41 2.47 -6.69 4.03
C LEU A 41 3.75 -7.54 4.06
N VAL A 42 4.91 -6.93 3.84
CA VAL A 42 6.20 -7.64 3.92
C VAL A 42 6.44 -8.16 5.34
N ASP A 43 6.13 -7.37 6.36
CA ASP A 43 6.36 -7.76 7.74
C ASP A 43 5.35 -8.81 8.20
N GLY A 44 4.08 -8.68 7.82
CA GLY A 44 3.05 -9.70 8.07
C GLY A 44 3.38 -11.03 7.41
N THR A 45 3.80 -11.04 6.13
CA THR A 45 4.19 -12.27 5.43
C THR A 45 5.42 -12.94 6.06
N ARG A 46 6.38 -12.16 6.57
CA ARG A 46 7.52 -12.69 7.33
C ARG A 46 7.09 -13.29 8.67
N ALA A 47 6.20 -12.63 9.39
CA ALA A 47 5.68 -13.09 10.67
C ALA A 47 4.88 -14.39 10.55
N MET A 48 4.18 -14.59 9.42
CA MET A 48 3.44 -15.83 9.13
C MET A 48 4.32 -17.00 8.66
N ARG A 49 5.63 -16.80 8.48
CA ARG A 49 6.52 -17.89 8.05
C ARG A 49 6.54 -18.99 9.12
N GLY A 50 6.09 -20.18 8.76
CA GLY A 50 6.03 -21.35 9.64
C GLY A 50 4.70 -21.53 10.38
N VAL A 51 3.71 -20.66 10.13
CA VAL A 51 2.34 -20.87 10.62
C VAL A 51 1.64 -21.89 9.72
N GLU A 52 1.22 -23.02 10.29
CA GLU A 52 0.32 -23.95 9.59
C GLU A 52 -1.08 -23.34 9.50
N LEU A 53 -1.49 -22.97 8.29
CA LEU A 53 -2.85 -22.52 8.01
C LEU A 53 -3.78 -23.74 7.99
N THR A 54 -4.29 -24.14 9.16
CA THR A 54 -5.31 -25.19 9.24
C THR A 54 -6.66 -24.64 8.79
N SER A 55 -7.26 -25.25 7.78
CA SER A 55 -8.62 -24.91 7.36
C SER A 55 -9.62 -25.29 8.45
N PRO A 56 -10.54 -24.38 8.87
CA PRO A 56 -11.53 -24.67 9.90
C PRO A 56 -12.43 -25.87 9.58
N ASN A 57 -12.60 -26.20 8.29
CA ASN A 57 -13.50 -27.24 7.80
C ASN A 57 -12.92 -28.66 7.77
N ALA A 58 -11.70 -28.87 8.28
CA ALA A 58 -11.06 -30.18 8.24
C ALA A 58 -11.55 -31.15 9.35
N ARG A 59 -12.49 -30.75 10.21
CA ARG A 59 -12.95 -31.56 11.36
C ARG A 59 -14.32 -32.24 11.21
N ASP A 60 -14.97 -32.14 10.05
CA ASP A 60 -16.35 -32.63 9.86
C ASP A 60 -16.49 -33.76 8.81
N ARG A 61 -15.55 -34.72 8.76
CA ARG A 61 -15.75 -35.99 8.05
C ARG A 61 -15.32 -37.19 8.87
#